data_AF-A0A1L5PYP0-F1
#
_entry.id   AF-A0A1L5PYP0-F1
#
_cell.length_a   1.000
_cell.length_b   1.000
_cell.length_c   1.000
_cell.angle_alpha   90.00
_cell.angle_beta   90.00
_cell.angle_gamma   90.00
#
_symmetry.space_group_name_H-M   'P 1'
#
loop_
_entity.id
_entity.type
_entity.pdbx_description
1 polymer ?
#
loop_
_entity_poly.entity_id
_entity_poly.type
_entity_poly.pdbx_seq_one_letter_code
_entity_poly.pdbx_strand_id
1 'polypeptide(L)'
;MSGNERWTATDNVVNRSDPMELTTKNTRIYKPSSTHVRGFKLAALALGSSLVLAGCAGNPPTEQYAVTQSAVNSAVSAGGTEFAAVEMKAAQDKFKQAEIAMHDKKYDDARRLAEQAEWDARLAERKAQAAKAQKAVQDARQGVQDVREEGLRSAQ
;
A
#
# COMPACT_ATOMS: atom_id res chain seq x y z
N MET A 1 38.41 28.66 -14.22
CA MET A 1 37.11 28.81 -14.91
C MET A 1 36.01 28.38 -13.95
N SER A 2 35.10 29.33 -13.64
CA SER A 2 33.73 29.18 -13.11
C SER A 2 33.52 28.37 -11.82
N GLY A 3 33.28 29.05 -10.68
CA GLY A 3 31.96 29.31 -10.08
C GLY A 3 31.67 28.30 -8.95
N ASN A 4 31.94 28.49 -7.64
CA ASN A 4 31.56 29.55 -6.68
C ASN A 4 30.02 29.70 -6.66
N GLU A 5 29.29 29.29 -5.63
CA GLU A 5 28.83 30.10 -4.46
C GLU A 5 28.14 29.12 -3.48
N ARG A 6 28.58 28.84 -2.24
CA ARG A 6 28.78 29.63 -1.01
C ARG A 6 27.54 30.40 -0.54
N TRP A 7 26.80 29.76 0.37
CA TRP A 7 25.95 30.38 1.39
C TRP A 7 26.67 31.50 2.14
N THR A 8 26.01 32.64 2.39
CA THR A 8 25.90 33.31 3.70
C THR A 8 25.25 34.71 3.61
N ALA A 9 24.57 35.05 4.71
CA ALA A 9 24.37 36.40 5.27
C ALA A 9 23.20 37.22 4.70
N THR A 10 22.16 37.45 5.54
CA THR A 10 21.80 38.73 6.19
C THR A 10 21.11 39.68 5.19
N ASP A 11 19.96 40.28 5.48
CA ASP A 11 19.91 41.48 6.29
C ASP A 11 18.51 41.75 6.83
N ASN A 12 18.52 42.26 8.04
CA ASN A 12 17.40 42.80 8.78
C ASN A 12 17.38 44.33 8.58
N VAL A 13 16.23 44.96 8.90
CA VAL A 13 16.02 46.42 9.09
C VAL A 13 15.65 47.22 7.83
N VAL A 14 14.42 47.75 7.80
CA VAL A 14 14.13 49.20 7.82
C VAL A 14 12.70 49.41 8.33
N ASN A 15 12.64 49.99 9.52
CA ASN A 15 11.48 50.66 10.09
C ASN A 15 11.30 52.02 9.37
N ARG A 16 10.08 52.35 8.91
CA ARG A 16 9.75 53.74 8.55
C ARG A 16 8.26 54.02 8.75
N SER A 17 7.98 54.83 9.76
CA SER A 17 6.69 55.36 10.15
C SER A 17 6.25 56.54 9.26
N ASP A 18 4.95 56.53 8.91
CA ASP A 18 3.99 57.64 8.70
C ASP A 18 4.22 58.71 7.59
N PRO A 19 3.21 59.51 7.13
CA PRO A 19 1.73 59.43 7.27
C PRO A 19 0.90 59.74 5.97
N MET A 20 -0.43 59.59 6.09
CA MET A 20 -1.56 60.29 5.40
C MET A 20 -1.71 60.26 3.87
N GLU A 21 -2.74 59.54 3.39
CA GLU A 21 -3.69 60.02 2.35
C GLU A 21 -5.01 59.27 2.55
N LEU A 22 -6.06 60.02 2.85
CA LEU A 22 -7.43 59.54 3.00
C LEU A 22 -8.00 59.27 1.61
N THR A 23 -8.25 58.00 1.27
CA THR A 23 -9.14 57.69 0.14
C THR A 23 -10.25 56.73 0.56
N THR A 24 -11.43 57.30 0.57
CA THR A 24 -12.71 56.67 0.91
C THR A 24 -13.12 55.72 -0.20
N LYS A 25 -13.27 54.42 0.07
CA LYS A 25 -14.05 53.53 -0.79
C LYS A 25 -15.02 52.69 0.05
N ASN A 26 -16.22 53.25 0.14
CA ASN A 26 -17.47 52.70 0.64
C ASN A 26 -17.70 51.27 0.12
N THR A 27 -17.64 50.27 1.01
CA THR A 27 -18.09 48.91 0.75
C THR A 27 -19.41 48.67 1.48
N ARG A 28 -20.45 48.39 0.69
CA ARG A 28 -21.82 48.21 1.16
C ARG A 28 -21.89 46.99 2.08
N ILE A 29 -22.37 47.23 3.29
CA ILE A 29 -22.69 46.20 4.28
C ILE A 29 -23.94 45.44 3.83
N TYR A 30 -23.80 44.12 3.58
CA TYR A 30 -24.93 43.23 3.30
C TYR A 30 -25.57 42.78 4.62
N LYS A 31 -26.84 43.12 4.78
CA LYS A 31 -27.72 42.84 5.92
C LYS A 31 -28.13 41.36 5.93
N PRO A 32 -27.78 40.55 6.94
CA PRO A 32 -28.38 39.23 7.06
C PRO A 32 -29.81 39.37 7.60
N SER A 33 -30.80 39.00 6.78
CA SER A 33 -32.18 38.83 7.25
C SER A 33 -32.30 37.45 7.89
N SER A 34 -32.31 37.45 9.22
CA SER A 34 -32.72 36.31 10.04
C SER A 34 -34.20 36.03 9.76
N THR A 35 -34.49 34.93 9.06
CA THR A 35 -35.86 34.46 8.89
C THR A 35 -36.11 33.32 9.86
N HIS A 36 -37.02 33.61 10.78
CA HIS A 36 -37.46 32.81 11.91
C HIS A 36 -37.59 31.31 11.66
N VAL A 37 -36.89 30.53 12.50
CA VAL A 37 -37.19 29.14 12.84
C VAL A 37 -38.60 29.04 13.42
N ARG A 38 -39.58 28.72 12.59
CA ARG A 38 -40.95 28.44 13.02
C ARG A 38 -41.56 27.34 12.16
N GLY A 39 -41.18 26.09 12.47
CA GLY A 39 -41.70 24.92 11.77
C GLY A 39 -41.21 23.56 12.28
N PHE A 40 -40.74 23.45 13.52
CA PHE A 40 -40.17 22.19 14.06
C PHE A 40 -41.21 21.17 14.53
N LYS A 41 -42.43 21.18 14.00
CA LYS A 41 -43.43 20.14 14.29
C LYS A 41 -44.31 19.99 13.05
N LEU A 42 -44.57 18.73 12.67
CA LEU A 42 -45.52 18.28 11.63
C LEU A 42 -44.94 17.99 10.22
N ALA A 43 -43.96 17.10 10.12
CA ALA A 43 -43.80 16.26 8.92
C ALA A 43 -43.17 14.89 9.26
N ALA A 44 -43.58 14.30 10.39
CA ALA A 44 -43.39 12.86 10.63
C ALA A 44 -44.49 12.09 9.89
N LEU A 45 -44.42 12.04 8.55
CA LEU A 45 -45.12 11.06 7.70
C LEU A 45 -44.73 11.24 6.22
N ALA A 46 -43.46 10.99 5.89
CA ALA A 46 -43.05 10.61 4.54
C ALA A 46 -42.15 9.38 4.68
N LEU A 47 -42.83 8.25 4.68
CA LEU A 47 -42.31 6.90 4.84
C LEU A 47 -41.28 6.59 3.74
N GLY A 48 -40.03 6.42 4.17
CA GLY A 48 -39.15 5.31 3.78
C GLY A 48 -39.00 4.98 2.29
N SER A 49 -38.31 5.79 1.50
CA SER A 49 -37.86 5.40 0.15
C SER A 49 -36.58 6.11 -0.30
N SER A 50 -35.51 6.08 0.50
CA SER A 50 -34.18 6.51 0.02
C SER A 50 -33.02 5.66 0.55
N LEU A 51 -33.29 4.40 0.89
CA LEU A 51 -32.27 3.40 1.23
C LEU A 51 -32.20 2.34 0.13
N VAL A 52 -31.91 2.71 -1.11
CA VAL A 52 -31.65 1.68 -2.13
C VAL A 52 -30.60 2.14 -3.13
N LEU A 53 -29.47 1.41 -3.11
CA LEU A 53 -28.43 1.28 -4.14
C LEU A 53 -27.46 2.46 -4.35
N ALA A 54 -26.61 2.72 -3.37
CA ALA A 54 -25.18 2.93 -3.69
C ALA A 54 -24.50 1.56 -3.90
N GLY A 55 -25.05 0.74 -4.79
CA GLY A 55 -24.36 -0.46 -5.27
C GLY A 55 -23.37 0.03 -6.31
N CYS A 56 -22.12 0.26 -5.90
CA CYS A 56 -21.06 0.58 -6.84
C CYS A 56 -21.05 -0.51 -7.91
N ALA A 57 -21.20 -0.12 -9.17
CA ALA A 57 -20.65 -0.91 -10.27
C ALA A 57 -19.14 -0.92 -10.05
N GLY A 58 -18.66 -1.82 -9.18
CA GLY A 58 -17.24 -1.98 -8.89
C GLY A 58 -16.57 -2.37 -10.19
N ASN A 59 -15.54 -1.64 -10.59
CA ASN A 59 -14.72 -2.07 -11.72
C ASN A 59 -13.93 -3.31 -11.30
N PRO A 60 -13.73 -4.28 -12.20
CA PRO A 60 -12.92 -5.45 -11.90
C PRO A 60 -11.49 -5.04 -11.47
N PRO A 61 -10.94 -5.58 -10.36
CA PRO A 61 -9.61 -5.26 -9.86
C PRO A 61 -8.49 -5.93 -10.69
N THR A 62 -8.36 -5.58 -11.96
CA THR A 62 -7.42 -6.22 -12.90
C THR A 62 -5.96 -6.02 -12.52
N GLU A 63 -5.59 -4.81 -12.11
CA GLU A 63 -4.22 -4.48 -11.69
C GLU A 63 -3.80 -5.30 -10.47
N GLN A 64 -4.62 -5.28 -9.41
CA GLN A 64 -4.34 -6.01 -8.18
C GLN A 64 -4.28 -7.53 -8.43
N TYR A 65 -5.12 -8.04 -9.32
CA TYR A 65 -5.10 -9.44 -9.72
C TYR A 65 -3.79 -9.83 -10.41
N ALA A 66 -3.32 -9.01 -11.37
CA ALA A 66 -2.07 -9.24 -12.07
C ALA A 66 -0.85 -9.17 -11.12
N VAL A 67 -0.84 -8.20 -10.20
CA VAL A 67 0.19 -8.09 -9.15
C VAL A 67 0.22 -9.35 -8.29
N THR A 68 -0.94 -9.83 -7.86
CA THR A 68 -1.06 -11.03 -7.04
C THR A 68 -0.57 -12.27 -7.80
N GLN A 69 -0.96 -12.43 -9.07
CA GLN A 69 -0.52 -13.53 -9.92
C GLN A 69 1.01 -13.55 -10.06
N SER A 70 1.61 -12.37 -10.28
CA SER A 70 3.06 -12.21 -10.35
C SER A 70 3.75 -12.59 -9.03
N ALA A 71 3.18 -12.18 -7.88
CA ALA A 71 3.70 -12.54 -6.56
C ALA A 71 3.64 -14.06 -6.32
N VAL A 72 2.52 -14.71 -6.66
CA VAL A 72 2.37 -16.18 -6.58
C VAL A 72 3.42 -16.88 -7.45
N ASN A 73 3.62 -16.45 -8.69
CA ASN A 73 4.62 -17.02 -9.59
C ASN A 73 6.06 -16.81 -9.09
N SER A 74 6.34 -15.65 -8.50
CA SER A 74 7.63 -15.33 -7.89
C SER A 74 7.90 -16.23 -6.69
N ALA A 75 6.90 -16.44 -5.83
CA ALA A 75 6.98 -17.36 -4.70
C ALA A 75 7.22 -18.82 -5.14
N VAL A 76 6.52 -19.29 -6.18
CA VAL A 76 6.76 -20.62 -6.76
C VAL A 76 8.19 -20.73 -7.28
N SER A 77 8.66 -19.76 -8.05
CA SER A 77 10.03 -19.73 -8.59
C SER A 77 11.09 -19.69 -7.49
N ALA A 78 10.78 -19.00 -6.38
CA ALA A 78 11.62 -18.98 -5.19
C ALA A 78 11.64 -20.31 -4.42
N GLY A 79 10.80 -21.29 -4.76
CA GLY A 79 10.69 -22.58 -4.08
C GLY A 79 9.71 -22.56 -2.90
N GLY A 80 8.75 -21.64 -2.89
CA GLY A 80 7.74 -21.50 -1.83
C GLY A 80 6.97 -22.78 -1.55
N THR A 81 6.74 -23.63 -2.55
CA THR A 81 6.07 -24.94 -2.38
C THR A 81 6.86 -25.93 -1.53
N GLU A 82 8.18 -25.85 -1.53
CA GLU A 82 9.07 -26.76 -0.79
C GLU A 82 9.43 -26.17 0.58
N PHE A 83 9.82 -24.90 0.61
CA PHE A 83 10.39 -24.27 1.80
C PHE A 83 9.37 -23.48 2.64
N ALA A 84 8.16 -23.23 2.11
CA ALA A 84 7.12 -22.45 2.76
C ALA A 84 5.71 -22.95 2.38
N ALA A 85 5.52 -24.28 2.41
CA ALA A 85 4.35 -24.94 1.85
C ALA A 85 3.00 -24.46 2.43
N VAL A 86 2.96 -24.09 3.71
CA VAL A 86 1.74 -23.63 4.39
C VAL A 86 1.29 -22.28 3.84
N GLU A 87 2.21 -21.31 3.78
CA GLU A 87 1.95 -19.98 3.25
C GLU A 87 1.68 -20.02 1.76
N MET A 88 2.43 -20.83 1.02
CA MET A 88 2.23 -21.01 -0.42
C MET A 88 0.85 -21.60 -0.72
N LYS A 89 0.40 -22.58 0.06
CA LYS A 89 -0.95 -23.13 -0.07
C LYS A 89 -2.02 -22.09 0.26
N ALA A 90 -1.85 -21.34 1.34
CA ALA A 90 -2.76 -20.25 1.68
C ALA A 90 -2.86 -19.21 0.55
N ALA A 91 -1.74 -18.82 -0.05
CA ALA A 91 -1.70 -17.91 -1.19
C ALA A 91 -2.46 -18.47 -2.40
N GLN A 92 -2.20 -19.72 -2.78
CA GLN A 92 -2.87 -20.38 -3.92
C GLN A 92 -4.37 -20.54 -3.69
N ASP A 93 -4.77 -20.96 -2.49
CA ASP A 93 -6.18 -21.17 -2.15
C ASP A 93 -6.95 -19.85 -2.14
N LYS A 94 -6.36 -18.77 -1.60
CA LYS A 94 -6.96 -17.43 -1.63
C LYS A 94 -6.99 -16.85 -3.04
N PHE A 95 -5.94 -17.03 -3.83
CA PHE A 95 -5.90 -16.56 -5.21
C PHE A 95 -6.95 -17.27 -6.08
N LYS A 96 -7.13 -18.58 -5.89
CA LYS A 96 -8.20 -19.34 -6.54
C LYS A 96 -9.60 -18.85 -6.14
N GLN A 97 -9.79 -18.53 -4.86
CA GLN A 97 -11.05 -17.92 -4.40
C GLN A 97 -11.25 -16.52 -5.00
N ALA A 98 -10.18 -15.74 -5.16
CA ALA A 98 -10.24 -14.44 -5.84
C ALA A 98 -10.66 -14.61 -7.31
N GLU A 99 -10.13 -15.61 -8.03
CA GLU A 99 -10.52 -15.92 -9.41
C GLU A 99 -12.01 -16.28 -9.52
N ILE A 100 -12.52 -17.09 -8.59
CA ILE A 100 -13.95 -17.42 -8.52
C ILE A 100 -14.78 -16.16 -8.25
N ALA A 101 -14.36 -15.31 -7.31
CA ALA A 101 -15.04 -14.05 -7.00
C ALA A 101 -15.02 -13.06 -8.18
N MET A 102 -13.92 -13.03 -8.96
CA MET A 102 -13.83 -12.26 -10.21
C MET A 102 -14.86 -12.73 -11.22
N HIS A 103 -14.98 -14.05 -11.42
CA HIS A 103 -15.95 -14.65 -12.32
C HIS A 103 -17.41 -14.40 -11.87
N ASP A 104 -17.67 -14.49 -10.57
CA ASP A 104 -18.97 -14.19 -9.94
C ASP A 104 -19.31 -12.69 -9.92
N LYS A 105 -18.42 -11.82 -10.43
CA LYS A 105 -18.53 -10.35 -10.39
C LYS A 105 -18.60 -9.78 -8.97
N LYS A 106 -18.08 -10.50 -7.98
CA LYS A 106 -17.92 -10.08 -6.59
C LYS A 106 -16.57 -9.36 -6.43
N TYR A 107 -16.45 -8.19 -7.05
CA TYR A 107 -15.17 -7.51 -7.22
C TYR A 107 -14.51 -7.06 -5.91
N ASP A 108 -15.30 -6.69 -4.89
CA ASP A 108 -14.75 -6.34 -3.57
C ASP A 108 -14.12 -7.54 -2.85
N ASP A 109 -14.80 -8.70 -2.90
CA ASP A 109 -14.25 -9.94 -2.36
C ASP A 109 -13.02 -10.40 -3.15
N ALA A 110 -13.08 -10.31 -4.48
CA ALA A 110 -11.96 -10.63 -5.35
C ALA A 110 -10.72 -9.79 -5.02
N ARG A 111 -10.89 -8.47 -4.86
CA ARG A 111 -9.81 -7.56 -4.46
C ARG A 111 -9.21 -7.95 -3.12
N ARG A 112 -10.06 -8.13 -2.09
CA ARG A 112 -9.61 -8.48 -0.74
C ARG A 112 -8.88 -9.83 -0.71
N LEU A 113 -9.40 -10.83 -1.41
CA LEU A 113 -8.77 -12.15 -1.51
C LEU A 113 -7.44 -12.10 -2.26
N ALA A 114 -7.36 -11.32 -3.34
CA ALA A 114 -6.13 -11.12 -4.10
C ALA A 114 -5.05 -10.43 -3.25
N GLU A 115 -5.39 -9.35 -2.54
CA GLU A 115 -4.46 -8.67 -1.61
C GLU A 115 -3.93 -9.62 -0.53
N GLN A 116 -4.81 -10.43 0.08
CA GLN A 116 -4.37 -11.42 1.07
C GLN A 116 -3.45 -12.48 0.46
N ALA A 117 -3.79 -12.98 -0.72
CA ALA A 117 -2.97 -13.94 -1.45
C ALA A 117 -1.60 -13.36 -1.83
N GLU A 118 -1.52 -12.07 -2.17
CA GLU A 118 -0.27 -11.39 -2.47
C GLU A 118 0.66 -11.39 -1.27
N TRP A 119 0.15 -11.04 -0.08
CA TRP A 119 0.96 -11.02 1.14
C TRP A 119 1.41 -12.42 1.57
N ASP A 120 0.53 -13.42 1.46
CA ASP A 120 0.90 -14.82 1.71
C ASP A 120 1.97 -15.30 0.73
N ALA A 121 1.85 -14.94 -0.56
CA ALA A 121 2.84 -15.29 -1.58
C ALA A 121 4.20 -14.64 -1.30
N ARG A 122 4.21 -13.34 -0.98
CA ARG A 122 5.44 -12.62 -0.60
C ARG A 122 6.08 -13.24 0.64
N LEU A 123 5.27 -13.63 1.63
CA LEU A 123 5.78 -14.32 2.81
C LEU A 123 6.43 -15.67 2.44
N ALA A 124 5.76 -16.46 1.61
CA ALA A 124 6.28 -17.74 1.13
C ALA A 124 7.59 -17.56 0.34
N GLU A 125 7.66 -16.56 -0.54
CA GLU A 125 8.84 -16.22 -1.32
C GLU A 125 10.04 -15.92 -0.41
N ARG A 126 9.85 -15.04 0.59
CA ARG A 126 10.93 -14.65 1.52
C ARG A 126 11.36 -15.81 2.40
N LYS A 127 10.43 -16.63 2.87
CA LYS A 127 10.76 -17.86 3.62
C LYS A 127 11.59 -18.82 2.77
N ALA A 128 11.23 -19.01 1.50
CA ALA A 128 11.97 -19.88 0.61
C ALA A 128 13.38 -19.36 0.29
N GLN A 129 13.51 -18.06 0.04
CA GLN A 129 14.82 -17.41 -0.14
C GLN A 129 15.69 -17.56 1.11
N ALA A 130 15.12 -17.37 2.30
CA ALA A 130 15.84 -17.53 3.56
C ALA A 130 16.31 -18.98 3.77
N ALA A 131 15.44 -19.97 3.52
CA ALA A 131 15.80 -21.38 3.64
C ALA A 131 16.91 -21.78 2.67
N LYS A 132 16.84 -21.32 1.41
CA LYS A 132 17.89 -21.54 0.40
C LYS A 132 19.22 -20.92 0.83
N ALA A 133 19.20 -19.69 1.35
CA ALA A 133 20.40 -19.02 1.85
C ALA A 133 21.01 -19.78 3.04
N GLN A 134 20.19 -20.26 3.98
CA GLN A 134 20.66 -21.08 5.10
C GLN A 134 21.28 -22.39 4.62
N LYS A 135 20.67 -23.05 3.64
CA LYS A 135 21.21 -24.26 3.04
C LYS A 135 22.57 -24.00 2.37
N ALA A 136 22.68 -22.92 1.59
CA ALA A 136 23.95 -22.55 0.96
C ALA A 136 25.08 -22.31 1.98
N VAL A 137 24.76 -21.70 3.12
CA VAL A 137 25.73 -21.52 4.22
C VAL A 137 26.13 -22.86 4.84
N GLN A 138 25.19 -23.78 5.04
CA GLN A 138 25.48 -25.12 5.56
C GLN A 138 26.35 -25.91 4.58
N ASP A 139 25.99 -25.92 3.31
CA ASP A 139 26.73 -26.63 2.25
C ASP A 139 28.16 -26.07 2.13
N ALA A 140 28.35 -24.75 2.21
CA ALA A 140 29.68 -24.12 2.22
C ALA A 140 30.50 -24.50 3.47
N ARG A 141 29.88 -24.57 4.65
CA ARG A 141 30.57 -25.00 5.88
C ARG A 141 31.00 -26.46 5.79
N GLN A 142 30.15 -27.33 5.24
CA GLN A 142 30.48 -28.73 5.05
C GLN A 142 31.66 -28.88 4.09
N GLY A 143 31.65 -28.18 2.95
CA GLY A 143 32.77 -28.21 2.01
C GLY A 143 34.10 -27.77 2.60
N VAL A 144 34.10 -26.76 3.49
CA VAL A 144 35.33 -26.34 4.21
C VAL A 144 35.84 -27.44 5.17
N GLN A 145 34.94 -28.19 5.82
CA GLN A 145 35.34 -29.29 6.69
C GLN A 145 35.87 -30.48 5.88
N ASP A 146 35.20 -30.83 4.78
CA ASP A 146 35.63 -31.94 3.90
C ASP A 146 37.05 -31.69 3.37
N VAL A 147 37.32 -30.47 2.89
CA VAL A 147 38.67 -30.07 2.43
C VAL A 147 39.71 -30.13 3.56
N ARG A 148 39.33 -29.76 4.78
CA ARG A 148 40.22 -29.86 5.95
C ARG A 148 40.54 -31.31 6.29
N GLU A 149 39.55 -32.19 6.28
CA GLU A 149 39.73 -33.62 6.56
C GLU A 149 40.57 -34.32 5.50
N GLU A 150 40.41 -33.97 4.22
CA GLU A 150 41.26 -34.44 3.13
C GLU A 150 42.71 -33.98 3.30
N GLY A 151 42.91 -32.72 3.65
CA GLY A 151 44.25 -32.18 3.95
C GLY A 151 44.95 -32.94 5.07
N LEU A 152 44.25 -33.22 6.18
CA LEU A 152 44.78 -33.99 7.30
C LEU A 152 45.11 -35.44 6.94
N ARG A 153 44.27 -36.09 6.10
CA ARG A 153 44.53 -37.45 5.61
C ARG A 153 45.74 -37.52 4.69
N SER A 154 45.94 -36.51 3.84
CA SER A 154 47.07 -36.49 2.89
C SER A 154 48.44 -36.23 3.54
N ALA A 155 48.45 -35.75 4.79
CA ALA A 155 49.66 -35.45 5.54
C ALA A 155 50.21 -36.63 6.37
N GLN A 156 49.51 -37.78 6.39
CA GLN A 156 49.96 -39.05 6.99
C GLN A 156 50.54 -39.98 5.93
#